data_AF-A0A8K0TYV3-F1
#
_entry.id   AF-A0A8K0TYV3-F1
#
_cell.length_a   1.000
_cell.length_b   1.000
_cell.length_c   1.000
_cell.angle_alpha   90.00
_cell.angle_beta   90.00
_cell.angle_gamma   90.00
#
_symmetry.space_group_name_H-M   'P 1'
#
loop_
_entity.id
_entity.type
_entity.pdbx_description
1 polymer ?
#
loop_
_entity_poly.entity_id
_entity_poly.type
_entity_poly.pdbx_seq_one_letter_code
_entity_poly.pdbx_strand_id
1 'polypeptide(L)'
;MAKKKKVDEEVYHVEVITKARVGDEGQWEYLVKWAGYDSDDDSWEPAENVQQCDRLLASFWKHVGVDDNDYAIGYEAAAKDDWINKEKQYFAQNFLKQPKSKSHKESKRKEYQVGIILVYRVTEA
;
A
#
# COMPACT_ATOMS: atom_id res chain seq x y z
N MET A 1 19.49 22.36 22.45
CA MET A 1 18.02 22.16 22.43
C MET A 1 17.65 21.63 21.06
N ALA A 2 17.33 20.33 20.93
CA ALA A 2 16.90 19.76 19.66
C ALA A 2 15.41 20.07 19.45
N LYS A 3 15.07 20.79 18.38
CA LYS A 3 13.68 21.00 17.95
C LYS A 3 13.16 19.65 17.46
N LYS A 4 12.25 19.01 18.21
CA LYS A 4 11.49 17.85 17.72
C LYS A 4 10.64 18.33 16.53
N LYS A 5 11.01 17.93 15.30
CA LYS A 5 10.15 18.09 14.12
C LYS A 5 8.88 17.28 14.40
N LYS A 6 7.72 17.93 14.29
CA LYS A 6 6.42 17.28 14.35
C LYS A 6 6.23 16.59 12.99
N VAL A 7 6.40 15.27 12.97
CA VAL A 7 6.08 14.46 11.79
C VAL A 7 4.55 14.36 11.77
N ASP A 8 3.91 14.89 10.73
CA ASP A 8 2.49 14.67 10.51
C ASP A 8 2.36 13.31 9.83
N GLU A 9 1.77 12.35 10.55
CA GLU A 9 1.55 10.99 10.06
C GLU A 9 0.32 11.01 9.15
N GLU A 10 0.54 11.30 7.87
CA GLU A 10 -0.53 11.32 6.88
C GLU A 10 -0.82 9.90 6.37
N VAL A 11 -2.10 9.53 6.47
CA VAL A 11 -2.62 8.22 6.05
C VAL A 11 -3.26 8.34 4.68
N TYR A 12 -2.84 7.49 3.75
CA TYR A 12 -3.41 7.40 2.41
C TYR A 12 -3.91 5.99 2.10
N HIS A 13 -4.96 5.90 1.27
CA HIS A 13 -5.52 4.62 0.84
C HIS A 13 -4.73 4.05 -0.33
N VAL A 14 -4.36 2.78 -0.22
CA VAL A 14 -3.69 2.04 -1.29
C VAL A 14 -4.71 1.47 -2.25
N GLU A 15 -4.54 1.76 -3.55
CA GLU A 15 -5.31 1.11 -4.61
C GLU A 15 -4.75 -0.28 -4.90
N VAL A 16 -3.43 -0.39 -5.15
CA VAL A 16 -2.74 -1.65 -5.45
C VAL A 16 -1.20 -1.49 -5.30
N ILE A 17 -0.47 -2.58 -5.04
CA ILE A 17 1.00 -2.63 -5.12
C ILE A 17 1.37 -3.11 -6.52
N THR A 18 2.17 -2.35 -7.27
CA THR A 18 2.52 -2.71 -8.65
C THR A 18 3.86 -3.43 -8.73
N LYS A 19 4.81 -3.11 -7.83
CA LYS A 19 6.15 -3.69 -7.79
C LYS A 19 6.69 -3.78 -6.36
N ALA A 20 7.70 -4.61 -6.19
CA ALA A 20 8.56 -4.66 -5.00
C ALA A 20 10.03 -4.66 -5.42
N ARG A 21 10.91 -4.06 -4.63
CA ARG A 21 12.36 -4.12 -4.84
C ARG A 21 13.12 -4.25 -3.53
N VAL A 22 14.31 -4.84 -3.57
CA VAL A 22 15.23 -4.80 -2.43
C VAL A 22 15.98 -3.47 -2.46
N GLY A 23 15.66 -2.58 -1.52
CA GLY A 23 16.30 -1.27 -1.38
C GLY A 23 17.75 -1.37 -0.93
N ASP A 24 18.42 -0.21 -0.84
CA ASP A 24 19.85 -0.14 -0.51
C ASP A 24 20.16 -0.64 0.92
N GLU A 25 19.17 -0.61 1.81
CA GLU A 25 19.26 -1.14 3.18
C GLU A 25 19.01 -2.66 3.25
N GLY A 26 18.81 -3.32 2.11
CA GLY A 26 18.51 -4.76 2.03
C GLY A 26 17.10 -5.13 2.47
N GLN A 27 16.22 -4.14 2.65
CA GLN A 27 14.81 -4.33 2.98
C GLN A 27 13.93 -4.16 1.75
N TRP A 28 12.74 -4.78 1.76
CA TRP A 28 11.76 -4.57 0.69
C TRP A 28 11.18 -3.16 0.71
N GLU A 29 11.10 -2.56 -0.47
CA GLU A 29 10.30 -1.39 -0.77
C GLU A 29 9.22 -1.78 -1.79
N TYR A 30 8.08 -1.11 -1.75
CA TYR A 30 6.92 -1.43 -2.58
C TYR A 30 6.48 -0.20 -3.37
N LEU A 31 6.30 -0.35 -4.68
CA LEU A 31 5.73 0.70 -5.52
C LEU A 31 4.21 0.68 -5.35
N VAL A 32 3.69 1.73 -4.73
CA VAL A 32 2.29 1.86 -4.35
C VAL A 32 1.56 2.72 -5.35
N LYS A 33 0.46 2.19 -5.90
CA LYS A 33 -0.54 2.98 -6.61
C LYS A 33 -1.54 3.54 -5.60
N TRP A 34 -1.59 4.86 -5.49
CA TRP A 34 -2.47 5.56 -4.55
C TRP A 34 -3.90 5.69 -5.07
N ALA A 35 -4.89 5.48 -4.20
CA ALA A 35 -6.29 5.61 -4.58
C ALA A 35 -6.65 7.07 -4.89
N GLY A 36 -7.18 7.32 -6.09
CA GLY A 36 -7.63 8.66 -6.51
C GLY A 36 -6.54 9.57 -7.07
N TYR A 37 -5.31 9.06 -7.19
CA TYR A 37 -4.18 9.75 -7.83
C TYR A 37 -3.81 9.07 -9.15
N ASP A 38 -3.01 9.72 -9.99
CA ASP A 38 -2.53 9.11 -11.23
C ASP A 38 -1.27 8.28 -10.96
N SER A 39 -0.80 7.51 -11.95
CA SER A 39 0.40 6.67 -11.78
C SER A 39 1.69 7.46 -11.60
N ASP A 40 1.67 8.75 -11.96
CA ASP A 40 2.80 9.65 -11.80
C ASP A 40 3.04 10.00 -10.32
N ASP A 41 2.04 9.78 -9.46
CA ASP A 41 2.15 9.94 -8.01
C ASP A 41 2.58 8.64 -7.31
N ASP A 42 2.76 7.53 -8.05
CA ASP A 42 3.19 6.26 -7.47
C ASP A 42 4.55 6.41 -6.78
N SER A 43 4.65 5.93 -5.55
CA SER A 43 5.87 6.07 -4.73
C SER A 43 6.35 4.72 -4.19
N TRP A 44 7.66 4.61 -4.03
CA TRP A 44 8.29 3.49 -3.34
C TRP A 44 8.18 3.71 -1.83
N GLU A 45 7.42 2.85 -1.17
CA GLU A 45 7.21 2.89 0.27
C GLU A 45 7.97 1.74 0.94
N PRO A 46 8.71 1.99 2.04
CA PRO A 46 9.38 0.92 2.78
C PRO A 46 8.37 -0.10 3.30
N ALA A 47 8.83 -1.34 3.51
CA ALA A 47 8.00 -2.41 4.07
C ALA A 47 7.24 -1.96 5.33
N GLU A 48 7.86 -1.11 6.14
CA GLU A 48 7.26 -0.58 7.38
C GLU A 48 5.97 0.21 7.16
N ASN A 49 5.89 0.97 6.06
CA ASN A 49 4.76 1.82 5.70
C ASN A 49 3.56 1.01 5.22
N VAL A 50 3.80 -0.16 4.59
CA VAL A 50 2.77 -1.04 4.03
C VAL A 50 2.31 -2.15 4.98
N GLN A 51 2.86 -2.24 6.21
CA GLN A 51 2.57 -3.34 7.14
C GLN A 51 1.07 -3.53 7.44
N GLN A 52 0.26 -2.47 7.35
CA GLN A 52 -1.19 -2.56 7.58
C GLN A 52 -1.97 -3.15 6.39
N CYS A 53 -1.29 -3.45 5.29
CA CYS A 53 -1.84 -3.95 4.03
C CYS A 53 -1.76 -5.49 3.91
N ASP A 54 -1.87 -6.24 5.00
CA ASP A 54 -1.66 -7.71 5.07
C ASP A 54 -2.28 -8.48 3.90
N ARG A 55 -3.56 -8.22 3.60
CA ARG A 55 -4.29 -8.91 2.52
C ARG A 55 -3.70 -8.60 1.14
N LEU A 56 -3.31 -7.36 0.89
CA LEU A 56 -2.75 -6.93 -0.38
C LEU A 56 -1.33 -7.47 -0.55
N LEU A 57 -0.50 -7.38 0.48
CA LEU A 57 0.86 -7.94 0.50
C LEU A 57 0.85 -9.46 0.27
N ALA A 58 -0.02 -10.18 0.97
CA ALA A 58 -0.16 -11.63 0.78
C ALA A 58 -0.64 -11.98 -0.64
N SER A 59 -1.58 -11.21 -1.21
CA SER A 59 -2.03 -11.40 -2.59
C SER A 59 -0.89 -11.14 -3.60
N PHE A 60 -0.09 -10.10 -3.37
CA PHE A 60 1.04 -9.70 -4.20
C PHE A 60 2.11 -10.80 -4.23
N TRP A 61 2.62 -11.21 -3.06
CA TRP A 61 3.67 -12.24 -2.97
C TRP A 61 3.22 -13.62 -3.45
N LYS A 62 1.93 -13.96 -3.29
CA LYS A 62 1.37 -15.16 -3.91
C LYS A 62 1.39 -15.11 -5.44
N HIS A 63 1.28 -13.92 -6.03
CA HIS A 63 1.27 -13.72 -7.48
C HIS A 63 2.67 -13.64 -8.09
N VAL A 64 3.60 -12.91 -7.46
CA VAL A 64 4.96 -12.70 -7.99
C VAL A 64 5.90 -13.88 -7.68
N GLY A 65 5.65 -14.65 -6.63
CA GLY A 65 6.54 -15.71 -6.14
C GLY A 65 6.91 -15.46 -4.67
N VAL A 66 7.10 -16.54 -3.91
CA VAL A 66 7.41 -16.46 -2.47
C VAL A 66 8.77 -15.80 -2.25
N ASP A 67 8.82 -14.91 -1.26
CA ASP A 67 10.07 -14.37 -0.73
C ASP A 67 10.89 -15.50 -0.10
N ASP A 68 11.91 -16.00 -0.79
CA ASP A 68 12.87 -16.98 -0.26
C ASP A 68 14.00 -16.30 0.54
N ASN A 69 13.93 -14.97 0.74
CA ASN A 69 14.88 -14.14 1.48
C ASN A 69 16.33 -14.20 0.96
N ASP A 70 16.56 -14.58 -0.30
CA ASP A 70 17.91 -14.64 -0.88
C ASP A 70 18.23 -13.53 -1.90
N TYR A 71 17.30 -12.59 -2.07
CA TYR A 71 17.38 -11.57 -3.11
C TYR A 71 18.49 -10.54 -2.87
N ALA A 72 19.27 -10.29 -3.92
CA ALA A 72 20.30 -9.25 -3.91
C ALA A 72 19.67 -7.84 -3.93
N ILE A 73 20.40 -6.86 -3.37
CA ILE A 73 20.07 -5.44 -3.48
C ILE A 73 19.81 -5.07 -4.95
N GLY A 74 18.71 -4.37 -5.21
CA GLY A 74 18.27 -3.98 -6.55
C GLY A 74 17.46 -5.06 -7.29
N TYR A 75 17.22 -6.24 -6.71
CA TYR A 75 16.24 -7.17 -7.25
C TYR A 75 14.86 -6.52 -7.29
N GLU A 76 14.14 -6.65 -8.40
CA GLU A 76 12.79 -6.09 -8.61
C GLU A 76 11.81 -7.20 -9.03
N ALA A 77 10.69 -7.29 -8.30
CA ALA A 77 9.55 -8.13 -8.64
C ALA A 77 8.39 -7.25 -9.13
N ALA A 78 7.95 -7.45 -10.36
CA ALA A 78 6.81 -6.74 -10.94
C ALA A 78 5.56 -7.63 -10.99
N ALA A 79 4.43 -7.12 -10.53
CA ALA A 79 3.15 -7.81 -10.68
C ALA A 79 2.68 -7.73 -12.15
N LYS A 80 2.14 -8.85 -12.65
CA LYS A 80 1.49 -8.89 -13.97
C LYS A 80 0.22 -8.02 -14.02
N ASP A 81 -0.02 -7.37 -15.15
CA ASP A 81 -1.19 -6.51 -15.40
C ASP A 81 -2.53 -7.17 -15.07
N ASP A 82 -2.70 -8.44 -15.39
CA ASP A 82 -3.94 -9.18 -15.09
C ASP A 82 -4.26 -9.24 -13.60
N TRP A 83 -3.24 -9.34 -12.76
CA TRP A 83 -3.43 -9.31 -11.31
C TRP A 83 -3.68 -7.89 -10.83
N ILE A 84 -2.92 -6.91 -11.33
CA ILE A 84 -3.10 -5.49 -11.00
C ILE A 84 -4.54 -5.07 -11.31
N ASN A 85 -5.05 -5.39 -12.50
CA ASN A 85 -6.40 -5.07 -12.92
C ASN A 85 -7.47 -5.73 -12.03
N LYS A 86 -7.26 -6.98 -11.60
CA LYS A 86 -8.16 -7.67 -10.65
C LYS A 86 -8.17 -6.99 -9.29
N GLU A 87 -7.01 -6.56 -8.79
CA GLU A 87 -6.89 -5.86 -7.52
C GLU A 87 -7.53 -4.46 -7.56
N LYS A 88 -7.32 -3.70 -8.64
CA LYS A 88 -8.00 -2.42 -8.87
C LYS A 88 -9.52 -2.57 -8.90
N GLN A 89 -10.02 -3.63 -9.58
CA GLN A 89 -11.46 -3.94 -9.60
C GLN A 89 -11.98 -4.31 -8.21
N TYR A 90 -11.23 -5.13 -7.46
CA TYR A 90 -11.56 -5.47 -6.09
C TYR A 90 -11.64 -4.21 -5.21
N PHE A 91 -10.66 -3.31 -5.32
CA PHE A 91 -10.65 -2.03 -4.60
C PHE A 91 -11.90 -1.20 -4.94
N ALA A 92 -12.18 -0.99 -6.22
CA ALA A 92 -13.34 -0.21 -6.66
C ALA A 92 -14.68 -0.79 -6.16
N GLN A 93 -14.83 -2.12 -6.15
CA GLN A 93 -16.05 -2.78 -5.68
C GLN A 93 -16.25 -2.68 -4.17
N ASN A 94 -15.17 -2.79 -3.39
CA ASN A 94 -15.25 -2.84 -1.93
C ASN A 94 -15.15 -1.46 -1.25
N PHE A 95 -14.52 -0.47 -1.89
CA PHE A 95 -14.26 0.84 -1.29
C PHE A 95 -15.05 1.99 -1.92
N LEU A 96 -15.22 2.02 -3.25
CA LEU A 96 -15.89 3.15 -3.92
C LEU A 96 -17.42 2.99 -4.03
N LYS A 97 -17.97 1.78 -3.82
CA LYS A 97 -19.41 1.51 -3.89
C LYS A 97 -20.17 1.67 -2.57
N GLN A 98 -19.66 2.42 -1.59
CA GLN A 98 -20.44 2.77 -0.39
C GLN A 98 -21.67 3.62 -0.81
N PRO A 99 -22.91 3.19 -0.53
CA PRO A 99 -24.09 3.96 -0.90
C PRO A 99 -24.22 5.21 -0.03
N LYS A 100 -24.35 6.40 -0.64
CA LYS A 100 -24.82 7.60 0.07
C LYS A 100 -26.32 7.51 0.35
N SER A 101 -26.77 6.82 1.42
CA SER A 101 -28.07 7.12 2.07
C SER A 101 -28.34 6.37 3.40
N LYS A 102 -28.46 7.18 4.48
CA LYS A 102 -29.25 7.11 5.73
C LYS A 102 -29.59 5.78 6.46
N SER A 103 -29.21 5.80 7.76
CA SER A 103 -29.93 5.31 8.96
C SER A 103 -29.98 3.81 9.31
N HIS A 104 -29.46 3.55 10.52
CA HIS A 104 -29.87 2.57 11.54
C HIS A 104 -29.11 1.25 11.70
N LYS A 105 -28.63 1.09 12.94
CA LYS A 105 -28.07 -0.07 13.65
C LYS A 105 -26.65 -0.53 13.31
N GLU A 106 -25.76 0.07 14.07
CA GLU A 106 -24.50 -0.47 14.58
C GLU A 106 -24.63 -1.96 14.95
N SER A 107 -24.01 -2.80 14.14
CA SER A 107 -23.62 -4.15 14.52
C SER A 107 -22.20 -4.35 14.02
N LYS A 108 -21.26 -4.27 14.97
CA LYS A 108 -19.80 -4.44 14.87
C LYS A 108 -19.32 -4.97 13.52
N ARG A 109 -19.18 -4.07 12.54
CA ARG A 109 -18.55 -4.40 11.26
C ARG A 109 -17.06 -4.37 11.53
N LYS A 110 -16.44 -5.55 11.62
CA LYS A 110 -15.00 -5.68 11.74
C LYS A 110 -14.35 -4.89 10.61
N GLU A 111 -13.71 -3.80 10.99
CA GLU A 111 -12.86 -2.93 10.20
C GLU A 111 -11.69 -3.77 9.70
N TYR A 112 -11.90 -4.50 8.61
CA TYR A 112 -10.88 -5.36 8.04
C TYR A 112 -10.06 -4.55 7.04
N GLN A 113 -8.85 -4.18 7.49
CA GLN A 113 -7.59 -4.23 6.73
C GLN A 113 -7.67 -3.70 5.29
N VAL A 114 -8.25 -2.51 5.12
CA VAL A 114 -7.93 -1.70 3.94
C VAL A 114 -6.57 -1.11 4.21
N GLY A 115 -5.61 -1.39 3.35
CA GLY A 115 -4.26 -0.87 3.46
C GLY A 115 -4.27 0.66 3.58
N ILE A 116 -4.14 1.14 4.80
CA ILE A 116 -3.80 2.50 5.15
C ILE A 116 -2.29 2.51 5.22
N ILE A 117 -1.65 3.32 4.39
CA ILE A 117 -0.21 3.54 4.50
C ILE A 117 0.01 4.88 5.21
N LEU A 118 0.91 4.86 6.18
CA LEU A 118 1.53 6.05 6.74
C LEU A 118 2.62 6.50 5.77
N VAL A 119 2.45 7.66 5.13
CA VAL A 119 3.47 8.21 4.23
C VAL A 119 4.27 9.27 4.98
N TYR A 120 5.57 9.04 5.15
CA TYR A 120 6.47 10.04 5.70
C TYR A 120 6.90 11.01 4.59
N ARG A 121 6.18 12.13 4.41
CA ARG A 121 6.68 13.22 3.57
C ARG A 121 7.73 14.04 4.34
N VAL A 122 9.00 13.93 3.96
CA VAL A 122 10.01 14.89 4.39
C VAL A 122 9.72 16.21 3.67
N THR A 123 9.13 17.17 4.37
CA THR A 123 9.08 18.55 3.87
C THR A 123 10.49 19.12 3.91
N GLU A 124 11.07 19.36 2.73
CA GLU A 124 12.24 20.22 2.60
C GLU A 124 11.86 21.63 3.06
N ALA A 125 12.72 22.24 3.88
CA ALA A 125 12.55 23.57 4.46
C ALA A 125 13.63 24.50 3.94
#